data_AF-A0A2H0SMH8-F1
#
_entry.id   AF-A0A2H0SMH8-F1
#
_cell.length_a   1.000
_cell.length_b   1.000
_cell.length_c   1.000
_cell.angle_alpha   90.00
_cell.angle_beta   90.00
_cell.angle_gamma   90.00
#
_symmetry.space_group_name_H-M   'P 1'
#
loop_
_entity.id
_entity.type
_entity.pdbx_description
1 polymer ?
#
loop_
_entity_poly.entity_id
_entity_poly.type
_entity_poly.pdbx_seq_one_letter_code
_entity_poly.pdbx_strand_id
1 'polypeptide(L)'
;MRNATDVQFDLFIKLREIKQAAAVLEQIGSLPTKQREAWAKEYGEMVHDAFEGFIDDSNSVLRDVSFDPSTMKLSQDLILSLRDTLATVQHIVAVDKKPLRS
;
A
#
# COMPACT_ATOMS: atom_id res chain seq x y z
N MET A 1 9.07 15.35 19.74
CA MET A 1 7.65 15.06 19.47
C MET A 1 7.21 15.95 18.32
N ARG A 2 6.77 15.37 17.20
CA ARG A 2 6.18 16.12 16.08
C ARG A 2 4.87 16.76 16.53
N ASN A 3 4.50 17.89 15.91
CA ASN A 3 3.21 18.52 16.19
C ASN A 3 2.07 17.67 15.60
N ALA A 4 0.92 17.63 16.26
CA ALA A 4 -0.23 16.84 15.80
C ALA A 4 -0.68 17.22 14.38
N THR A 5 -0.61 18.51 14.03
CA THR A 5 -0.92 18.99 12.68
C THR A 5 0.03 18.44 11.62
N ASP A 6 1.33 18.32 11.95
CA ASP A 6 2.32 17.78 11.02
C ASP A 6 2.07 16.29 10.77
N VAL A 7 1.77 15.54 11.84
CA VAL A 7 1.42 14.10 11.74
C VAL A 7 0.13 13.90 10.94
N GLN A 8 -0.88 14.74 11.14
CA GLN A 8 -2.13 14.68 10.36
C GLN A 8 -1.89 14.96 8.87
N PHE A 9 -1.05 15.95 8.57
CA PHE A 9 -0.68 16.26 7.20
C PHE A 9 0.08 15.09 6.56
N ASP A 10 1.08 14.54 7.24
CA ASP A 10 1.84 13.36 6.78
C ASP A 10 0.92 12.16 6.53
N LEU A 11 -0.01 11.87 7.44
CA LEU A 11 -0.99 10.79 7.27
C LEU A 11 -1.91 11.05 6.07
N PHE A 12 -2.34 12.30 5.86
CA PHE A 12 -3.17 12.66 4.71
C PHE A 12 -2.43 12.46 3.39
N ILE A 13 -1.16 12.87 3.32
CA ILE A 13 -0.31 12.64 2.15
C ILE A 13 -0.13 11.15 1.89
N LYS A 14 0.25 10.37 2.91
CA LYS A 14 0.40 8.91 2.78
C LYS A 14 -0.90 8.24 2.33
N LEU A 15 -2.05 8.64 2.89
CA LEU A 15 -3.36 8.12 2.50
C LEU A 15 -3.70 8.44 1.04
N ARG A 16 -3.30 9.60 0.54
CA ARG A 16 -3.48 9.96 -0.87
C ARG A 16 -2.58 9.13 -1.77
N GLU A 17 -1.30 9.00 -1.41
CA GLU A 17 -0.31 8.24 -2.19
C GLU A 17 -0.72 6.78 -2.34
N ILE A 18 -1.11 6.12 -1.24
CA ILE A 18 -1.55 4.71 -1.28
C ILE A 18 -2.80 4.52 -2.13
N LYS A 19 -3.76 5.46 -2.09
CA LYS A 19 -4.97 5.40 -2.94
C LYS A 19 -4.64 5.55 -4.43
N GLN A 20 -3.67 6.40 -4.77
CA GLN A 20 -3.21 6.55 -6.15
C GLN A 20 -2.50 5.29 -6.63
N ALA A 21 -1.63 4.71 -5.80
CA ALA A 21 -0.97 3.44 -6.09
C ALA A 21 -2.00 2.32 -6.27
N ALA A 22 -2.99 2.22 -5.38
CA ALA A 22 -4.08 1.25 -5.47
C ALA A 22 -4.85 1.36 -6.79
N ALA A 23 -5.21 2.57 -7.22
CA ALA A 23 -5.93 2.78 -8.48
C ALA A 23 -5.13 2.32 -9.71
N VAL A 24 -3.81 2.52 -9.71
CA VAL A 24 -2.93 2.03 -10.80
C VAL A 24 -2.84 0.50 -10.76
N LEU A 25 -2.68 -0.08 -9.57
CA LEU A 25 -2.61 -1.53 -9.40
C LEU A 25 -3.94 -2.21 -9.77
N GLU A 26 -5.08 -1.61 -9.48
CA GLU A 26 -6.39 -2.11 -9.93
C GLU A 26 -6.49 -2.17 -11.46
N GLN A 27 -5.99 -1.16 -12.17
CA GLN A 27 -5.95 -1.18 -13.63
C GLN A 27 -5.10 -2.34 -14.15
N ILE A 28 -3.94 -2.60 -13.53
CA ILE A 28 -3.09 -3.75 -13.86
C ILE A 28 -3.79 -5.07 -13.53
N GLY A 29 -4.48 -5.13 -12.38
CA GLY A 29 -5.30 -6.25 -11.95
C GLY A 29 -6.48 -6.54 -12.88
N SER A 30 -6.91 -5.56 -13.68
CA SER A 30 -7.96 -5.74 -14.71
C SER A 30 -7.42 -6.27 -16.05
N LEU A 31 -6.10 -6.27 -16.26
CA LEU A 31 -5.49 -6.75 -17.50
C LEU A 31 -5.70 -8.26 -17.69
N PRO A 32 -5.74 -8.74 -18.95
CA PRO A 32 -5.75 -10.18 -19.25
C PRO A 32 -4.57 -10.91 -18.61
N THR A 33 -4.77 -12.15 -18.18
CA THR A 33 -3.79 -12.95 -17.41
C THR A 33 -2.37 -12.91 -18.00
N LYS A 34 -2.23 -13.11 -19.33
CA LYS A 34 -0.92 -13.08 -20.00
C LYS A 34 -0.21 -11.73 -19.92
N GLN A 35 -0.94 -10.62 -19.97
CA GLN A 35 -0.37 -9.28 -19.85
C GLN A 35 0.00 -8.98 -18.40
N ARG A 36 -0.82 -9.45 -17.45
CA ARG A 36 -0.54 -9.34 -16.02
C ARG A 36 0.71 -10.14 -15.62
N GLU A 37 0.87 -11.34 -16.14
CA GLU A 37 2.08 -12.17 -15.95
C GLU A 37 3.33 -11.49 -16.51
N ALA A 38 3.26 -10.96 -17.74
CA ALA A 38 4.36 -10.22 -18.34
C ALA A 38 4.75 -9.00 -17.50
N TRP A 39 3.75 -8.23 -17.05
CA TRP A 39 3.96 -7.09 -16.18
C TRP A 39 4.56 -7.49 -14.83
N ALA A 40 4.03 -8.54 -14.19
CA ALA A 40 4.52 -9.02 -12.89
C ALA A 40 5.97 -9.51 -12.99
N LYS A 41 6.35 -10.13 -14.10
CA LYS A 41 7.72 -10.55 -14.36
C LYS A 41 8.68 -9.38 -14.54
N GLU A 42 8.23 -8.30 -15.17
CA GLU A 42 9.06 -7.14 -15.49
C GLU A 42 9.15 -6.12 -14.34
N TYR A 43 8.05 -5.92 -13.60
CA TYR A 43 7.92 -4.85 -12.60
C TYR A 43 7.54 -5.34 -11.20
N GLY A 44 7.22 -6.63 -11.02
CA GLY A 44 6.68 -7.15 -9.76
C GLY A 44 7.62 -7.01 -8.57
N GLU A 45 8.92 -7.27 -8.76
CA GLU A 45 9.94 -7.10 -7.70
C GLU A 45 10.09 -5.62 -7.32
N MET A 46 10.23 -4.74 -8.32
CA MET A 46 10.32 -3.29 -8.09
C MET A 46 9.10 -2.74 -7.34
N VAL A 47 7.89 -3.19 -7.70
CA VAL A 47 6.67 -2.76 -7.02
C VAL A 47 6.57 -3.34 -5.62
N HIS A 48 7.02 -4.57 -5.41
CA HIS A 48 7.10 -5.16 -4.08
C HIS A 48 8.05 -4.36 -3.17
N ASP A 49 9.26 -4.09 -3.61
CA ASP A 49 10.26 -3.31 -2.85
C ASP A 49 9.77 -1.90 -2.55
N ALA A 50 9.16 -1.23 -3.55
CA ALA A 50 8.58 0.09 -3.36
C ALA A 50 7.44 0.07 -2.33
N PHE A 51 6.64 -1.00 -2.31
CA PHE A 51 5.54 -1.17 -1.36
C PHE A 51 6.04 -1.47 0.05
N GLU A 52 7.09 -2.28 0.21
CA GLU A 52 7.74 -2.51 1.50
C GLU A 52 8.31 -1.20 2.07
N GLY A 53 9.03 -0.43 1.25
CA GLY A 53 9.52 0.89 1.66
C GLY A 53 8.40 1.86 2.06
N PHE A 54 7.28 1.83 1.33
CA PHE A 54 6.12 2.65 1.67
C PHE A 54 5.46 2.23 3.00
N ILE A 55 5.42 0.93 3.30
CA ILE A 55 4.94 0.41 4.59
C ILE A 55 5.85 0.90 5.72
N ASP A 56 7.17 0.80 5.55
CA ASP A 56 8.14 1.24 6.57
C ASP A 56 8.05 2.73 6.86
N ASP A 57 7.93 3.55 5.82
CA ASP A 57 7.67 4.99 5.93
C ASP A 57 6.36 5.27 6.68
N SER A 58 5.28 4.57 6.30
CA SER A 58 3.96 4.73 6.91
C SER A 58 3.99 4.34 8.39
N ASN A 59 4.68 3.26 8.73
CA ASN A 59 4.91 2.85 10.11
C ASN A 59 5.68 3.90 10.89
N SER A 60 6.61 4.62 10.26
CA SER A 60 7.31 5.72 10.93
C SER A 60 6.38 6.86 11.30
N VAL A 61 5.45 7.24 10.42
CA VAL A 61 4.44 8.26 10.72
C VAL A 61 3.47 7.78 11.80
N LEU A 62 3.05 6.50 11.73
CA LEU A 62 2.13 5.89 12.68
C LEU A 62 2.71 5.80 14.11
N ARG A 63 4.04 5.67 14.26
CA ARG A 63 4.70 5.68 15.58
C ARG A 63 4.60 7.01 16.31
N ASP A 64 4.48 8.11 15.57
CA ASP A 64 4.40 9.47 16.12
C ASP A 64 2.94 9.93 16.34
N VAL A 65 1.96 9.04 16.19
CA VAL A 65 0.53 9.36 16.28
C VAL A 65 0.13 9.84 17.67
N SER A 66 -0.47 11.03 17.71
CA SER A 66 -1.20 11.54 18.87
C SER A 66 -2.56 10.84 19.01
N PHE A 67 -3.01 10.65 20.26
CA PHE A 67 -4.30 10.03 20.59
C PHE A 67 -5.52 10.91 20.28
N ASP A 68 -5.38 11.95 19.45
CA ASP A 68 -6.53 12.74 19.05
C ASP A 68 -7.40 11.95 18.04
N PRO A 69 -8.74 12.10 18.10
CA PRO A 69 -9.66 11.31 17.28
C PRO A 69 -9.43 11.43 15.77
N SER A 70 -9.01 12.60 15.28
CA SER A 70 -8.75 12.84 13.85
C SER A 70 -7.54 12.06 13.36
N THR A 71 -6.42 12.11 14.09
CA THR A 71 -5.20 11.38 13.75
C THR A 71 -5.42 9.87 13.86
N MET A 72 -6.18 9.41 14.87
CA MET A 72 -6.55 7.99 14.97
C MET A 72 -7.37 7.52 13.78
N LYS A 73 -8.35 8.30 13.30
CA LYS A 73 -9.14 7.96 12.12
C LYS A 73 -8.27 7.87 10.87
N LEU A 74 -7.42 8.87 10.62
CA LEU A 74 -6.50 8.87 9.47
C LEU A 74 -5.54 7.67 9.51
N SER A 75 -5.07 7.31 10.71
CA SER A 75 -4.21 6.16 10.93
C SER A 75 -4.92 4.85 10.58
N GLN A 76 -6.18 4.68 11.02
CA GLN A 76 -7.00 3.52 10.67
C GLN A 76 -7.25 3.43 9.16
N ASP A 77 -7.62 4.55 8.52
CA ASP A 77 -7.85 4.61 7.08
C ASP A 77 -6.58 4.24 6.29
N LEU A 78 -5.41 4.67 6.76
CA LEU A 78 -4.12 4.32 6.16
C LEU A 78 -3.82 2.82 6.29
N ILE A 79 -4.02 2.23 7.47
CA ILE A 79 -3.80 0.80 7.71
C ILE A 79 -4.72 -0.05 6.82
N LEU A 80 -5.99 0.31 6.71
CA LEU A 80 -6.93 -0.39 5.83
C LEU A 80 -6.50 -0.28 4.36
N SER A 81 -6.13 0.91 3.92
CA SER A 81 -5.68 1.14 2.54
C SER A 81 -4.39 0.37 2.21
N LEU A 82 -3.45 0.30 3.16
CA LEU A 82 -2.23 -0.52 3.02
C LEU A 82 -2.56 -2.00 2.86
N ARG A 83 -3.43 -2.54 3.72
CA ARG A 83 -3.85 -3.94 3.66
C ARG A 83 -4.51 -4.27 2.32
N ASP A 84 -5.45 -3.44 1.89
CA ASP A 84 -6.21 -3.68 0.67
C ASP A 84 -5.30 -3.59 -0.56
N THR A 85 -4.38 -2.62 -0.58
CA THR A 85 -3.40 -2.48 -1.67
C THR A 85 -2.42 -3.65 -1.70
N LEU A 86 -1.97 -4.15 -0.54
CA LEU A 86 -1.12 -5.34 -0.46
C LEU A 86 -1.81 -6.56 -1.05
N ALA A 87 -3.10 -6.74 -0.76
CA ALA A 87 -3.89 -7.83 -1.34
C ALA A 87 -3.96 -7.72 -2.87
N THR A 88 -4.10 -6.50 -3.41
CA THR A 88 -4.06 -6.26 -4.86
C THR A 88 -2.71 -6.60 -5.47
N VAL A 89 -1.59 -6.18 -4.85
CA VAL A 89 -0.24 -6.55 -5.30
C VAL A 89 -0.06 -8.06 -5.28
N GLN A 90 -0.45 -8.73 -4.20
CA GLN A 90 -0.38 -10.18 -4.09
C GLN A 90 -1.22 -10.86 -5.16
N HIS A 91 -2.43 -10.38 -5.46
CA HIS A 91 -3.25 -10.94 -6.54
C HIS A 91 -2.61 -10.76 -7.93
N ILE A 92 -1.88 -9.67 -8.16
CA ILE A 92 -1.17 -9.42 -9.42
C ILE A 92 0.06 -10.33 -9.56
N VAL A 93 0.83 -10.47 -8.48
CA VAL A 93 2.11 -11.21 -8.46
C VAL A 93 1.92 -12.73 -8.27
N ALA A 94 0.85 -13.16 -7.60
CA ALA A 94 0.59 -14.58 -7.32
C ALA A 94 0.14 -15.39 -8.54
N VAL A 95 -0.09 -14.75 -9.70
CA VAL A 95 -0.43 -15.46 -10.95
C VAL A 95 0.67 -16.47 -11.35
N ASP A 96 1.91 -16.28 -10.89
CA ASP A 96 3.03 -17.20 -11.18
C ASP A 96 3.52 -18.03 -9.97
N LYS A 97 2.83 -17.96 -8.82
CA LYS A 97 3.18 -18.79 -7.66
C LYS A 97 2.03 -19.72 -7.32
N LYS A 98 2.23 -20.98 -7.73
CA LYS A 98 1.71 -22.21 -7.10
C LYS A 98 1.37 -21.91 -5.63
N PRO A 99 0.14 -22.22 -5.17
CA PRO A 99 -0.34 -21.78 -3.86
C PRO A 99 0.73 -22.01 -2.79
N LEU A 100 1.02 -20.98 -2.00
CA LEU A 100 1.70 -21.16 -0.73
C LEU A 100 0.88 -22.22 0.03
N ARG A 101 1.50 -23.39 0.21
CA ARG A 101 0.87 -24.68 0.47
C ARG A 101 -0.22 -24.65 1.55
N SER A 102 -1.27 -25.43 1.23
CA SER A 102 -2.07 -26.37 2.03
C SER A 102 -2.31 -26.09 3.51
#